data_AF-A0A4Q7ZP32-F1
#
_entry.id   AF-A0A4Q7ZP32-F1
#
_cell.length_a   1.000
_cell.length_b   1.000
_cell.length_c   1.000
_cell.angle_alpha   90.00
_cell.angle_beta   90.00
_cell.angle_gamma   90.00
#
_symmetry.space_group_name_H-M   'P 1'
#
loop_
_entity.id
_entity.type
_entity.pdbx_description
1 polymer ?
#
loop_
_entity_poly.entity_id
_entity_poly.type
_entity_poly.pdbx_seq_one_letter_code
_entity_poly.pdbx_strand_id
1 'polypeptide(L)'
;MLIVTLPSIPGYDTRLTLGPVLAEALPQQPNLAEHYKMAFDALNSRQILNIQAMREQAMQDVLRQAAQRGANAVLGLCFNGLQIYATLPVTLM
;
A
#
# COMPACT_ATOMS: atom_id res chain seq x y z
N MET A 1 -7.91 13.98 9.58
CA MET A 1 -7.13 13.15 10.52
C MET A 1 -5.67 13.31 10.17
N LEU A 2 -4.79 13.53 11.15
CA LEU A 2 -3.37 13.81 10.88
C LEU A 2 -2.59 12.49 10.74
N ILE A 3 -1.69 12.42 9.78
CA ILE A 3 -0.83 11.24 9.56
C ILE A 3 0.62 11.69 9.39
N VAL A 4 1.52 11.11 10.17
CA VAL A 4 2.94 11.47 10.16
C VAL A 4 3.82 10.24 10.24
N THR A 5 5.00 10.34 9.64
CA THR A 5 6.06 9.34 9.74
C THR A 5 6.85 9.46 11.04
N LEU A 6 6.75 10.61 11.72
CA LEU A 6 7.39 10.84 13.00
C LEU A 6 6.67 10.08 14.13
N PRO A 7 7.40 9.58 15.14
CA PRO A 7 6.79 8.88 16.28
C PRO A 7 6.01 9.83 17.22
N SER A 8 6.24 11.14 17.13
CA SER A 8 5.56 12.17 17.93
C SER A 8 5.38 13.46 17.13
N ILE A 9 4.46 14.32 17.57
CA ILE A 9 4.21 15.64 16.98
C ILE A 9 4.69 16.69 17.99
N PRO A 10 5.66 17.56 17.62
CA PRO A 10 6.11 18.62 18.51
C PRO A 10 4.95 19.50 18.99
N GLY A 11 4.88 19.74 20.30
CA GLY A 11 3.82 20.55 20.92
C GLY A 11 2.52 19.78 21.23
N TYR A 12 2.46 18.48 20.94
CA TYR A 12 1.32 17.63 21.27
C TYR A 12 1.78 16.44 22.12
N ASP A 13 0.95 16.06 23.08
CA ASP A 13 1.17 14.88 23.93
C ASP A 13 0.20 13.75 23.56
N THR A 14 0.71 12.52 23.53
CA THR A 14 -0.07 11.33 23.16
C THR A 14 -0.76 10.76 24.39
N ARG A 15 -2.04 11.09 24.57
CA ARG A 15 -2.81 10.65 25.75
C ARG A 15 -3.15 9.16 25.75
N LEU A 16 -3.37 8.58 24.58
CA LEU A 16 -3.80 7.20 24.43
C LEU A 16 -3.33 6.62 23.09
N THR A 17 -2.83 5.38 23.13
CA THR A 17 -2.43 4.62 21.94
C THR A 17 -3.47 3.53 21.65
N LEU A 18 -4.11 3.59 20.47
CA LEU A 18 -5.20 2.67 20.06
C LEU A 18 -4.71 1.41 19.30
N GLY A 19 -3.40 1.14 19.37
CA GLY A 19 -2.74 0.02 18.71
C GLY A 19 -2.37 0.28 17.24
N PRO A 20 -1.63 -0.65 16.60
CA PRO A 20 -1.15 -0.51 15.24
C PRO A 20 -2.28 -0.66 14.20
N VAL A 21 -2.11 0.03 13.07
CA VAL A 21 -2.97 -0.06 11.88
C VAL A 21 -2.11 -0.43 10.69
N LEU A 22 -2.61 -1.34 9.86
CA LEU A 22 -1.88 -1.94 8.75
C LEU A 22 -2.79 -1.97 7.52
N ALA A 23 -2.24 -1.63 6.37
CA ALA A 23 -2.89 -1.79 5.09
C ALA A 23 -1.89 -2.22 4.04
N GLU A 24 -2.37 -3.01 3.09
CA GLU A 24 -1.60 -3.52 1.98
C GLU A 24 -2.32 -3.18 0.69
N ALA A 25 -1.57 -2.79 -0.33
CA ALA A 25 -2.07 -2.61 -1.68
C ALA A 25 -1.24 -3.48 -2.61
N LEU A 26 -1.93 -4.30 -3.40
CA LEU A 26 -1.34 -5.14 -4.43
C LEU A 26 -1.68 -4.55 -5.80
N PRO A 27 -0.79 -4.65 -6.79
CA PRO A 27 -1.17 -4.31 -8.15
C PRO A 27 -2.31 -5.23 -8.57
N GLN A 28 -3.37 -4.67 -9.15
CA GLN A 28 -4.44 -5.49 -9.71
C GLN A 28 -3.85 -6.36 -10.82
N GLN A 29 -4.25 -7.63 -10.85
CA GLN A 29 -3.91 -8.49 -11.98
C GLN A 29 -4.51 -7.88 -13.25
N PRO A 30 -3.71 -7.65 -14.30
CA PRO A 30 -4.24 -7.10 -15.53
C PRO A 30 -5.28 -8.07 -16.10
N ASN A 31 -6.43 -7.52 -16.54
CA ASN A 31 -7.38 -8.31 -17.34
C ASN A 31 -6.71 -8.74 -18.65
N LEU A 32 -7.21 -9.78 -19.34
CA LEU A 32 -6.60 -10.35 -20.56
C LEU A 32 -6.18 -9.29 -21.60
N ALA A 33 -6.99 -8.25 -21.82
CA ALA A 33 -6.66 -7.14 -22.72
C ALA A 33 -5.47 -6.28 -22.24
N GLU A 34 -5.38 -6.03 -20.93
CA GLU A 34 -4.25 -5.35 -20.30
C GLU A 34 -3.01 -6.24 -20.27
N HIS A 35 -3.18 -7.57 -20.21
CA HIS A 35 -2.09 -8.53 -20.28
C HIS A 35 -1.39 -8.48 -21.64
N TYR A 36 -2.14 -8.42 -22.74
CA TYR A 36 -1.58 -8.24 -24.09
C TYR A 36 -0.91 -6.87 -24.25
N LYS A 37 -1.52 -5.82 -23.71
CA LYS A 37 -0.93 -4.47 -23.72
C LYS A 37 0.36 -4.42 -22.89
N MET A 38 0.37 -5.05 -21.72
CA MET A 38 1.55 -5.17 -20.86
C MET A 38 2.64 -6.03 -21.49
N ALA A 39 2.31 -7.10 -22.22
CA ALA A 39 3.29 -7.88 -22.97
C ALA A 39 3.94 -7.05 -24.09
N PHE A 40 3.15 -6.17 -24.72
CA PHE A 40 3.64 -5.23 -25.74
C PHE A 40 4.50 -4.10 -25.13
N ASP A 41 4.09 -3.56 -23.98
CA ASP A 41 4.83 -2.52 -23.25
C ASP A 41 6.08 -3.06 -22.52
N ALA A 42 6.09 -4.36 -22.16
CA ALA A 42 7.24 -5.03 -21.57
C ALA A 42 8.43 -5.13 -22.54
N LEU A 43 8.17 -5.23 -23.85
CA LEU A 43 9.20 -5.10 -24.89
C LEU A 43 9.82 -3.68 -24.91
N ASN A 44 9.12 -2.68 -24.39
CA ASN A 44 9.56 -1.27 -24.29
C ASN A 44 10.07 -0.86 -22.91
N SER A 45 10.34 -1.81 -22.00
CA SER A 45 11.14 -1.64 -20.76
C SER A 45 10.59 -0.72 -19.66
N ARG A 46 9.31 -0.30 -19.68
CA ARG A 46 8.72 0.48 -18.58
C ARG A 46 7.32 0.01 -18.21
N GLN A 47 7.23 -1.10 -17.49
CA GLN A 47 6.09 -1.32 -16.60
C GLN A 47 6.14 -0.23 -15.50
N ILE A 48 5.43 0.87 -15.72
CA ILE A 48 5.20 1.87 -14.68
C ILE A 48 4.12 1.29 -13.76
N LEU A 49 4.53 0.44 -12.81
CA LEU A 49 3.67 0.12 -11.69
C LEU A 49 3.22 1.45 -11.07
N ASN A 50 1.91 1.66 -10.94
CA ASN A 50 1.38 2.88 -10.32
C ASN A 50 1.51 2.79 -8.79
N ILE A 51 2.77 2.81 -8.33
CA ILE A 51 3.15 2.74 -6.91
C ILE A 51 2.50 3.87 -6.13
N GLN A 52 2.31 5.03 -6.76
CA GLN A 52 1.64 6.17 -6.14
C GLN A 52 0.17 5.85 -5.82
N ALA A 53 -0.59 5.30 -6.78
CA ALA A 53 -1.98 4.90 -6.54
C ALA A 53 -2.08 3.80 -5.47
N MET A 54 -1.17 2.83 -5.48
CA MET A 54 -1.12 1.78 -4.45
C MET A 54 -0.86 2.35 -3.06
N ARG A 55 0.08 3.31 -2.94
CA ARG A 55 0.35 3.99 -1.67
C ARG A 55 -0.85 4.80 -1.18
N GLU A 56 -1.50 5.51 -2.09
CA GLU A 56 -2.70 6.30 -1.76
C GLU A 56 -3.82 5.39 -1.25
N GLN A 57 -4.07 4.27 -1.92
CA GLN A 57 -5.05 3.28 -1.50
C GLN A 57 -4.73 2.71 -0.10
N ALA A 58 -3.49 2.25 0.11
CA ALA A 58 -3.07 1.73 1.41
C ALA A 58 -3.20 2.80 2.52
N MET A 59 -2.84 4.04 2.22
CA MET A 59 -2.97 5.15 3.17
C MET A 59 -4.42 5.43 3.53
N GLN A 60 -5.34 5.44 2.56
CA GLN A 60 -6.77 5.61 2.82
C GLN A 60 -7.33 4.48 3.70
N ASP A 61 -6.90 3.24 3.50
CA ASP A 61 -7.29 2.11 4.35
C ASP A 61 -6.76 2.24 5.79
N VAL A 62 -5.52 2.69 5.96
CA VAL A 62 -4.96 3.02 7.29
C VAL A 62 -5.81 4.10 7.96
N LEU A 63 -6.13 5.18 7.24
CA LEU A 63 -6.91 6.28 7.77
C LEU A 63 -8.32 5.82 8.18
N ARG A 64 -8.96 5.01 7.35
CA ARG A 64 -10.29 4.45 7.63
C ARG A 64 -10.27 3.58 8.89
N GLN A 65 -9.29 2.67 9.02
CA GLN A 65 -9.16 1.81 10.19
C GLN A 65 -8.91 2.61 11.47
N ALA A 66 -8.02 3.61 11.42
CA ALA A 66 -7.73 4.47 12.57
C ALA A 66 -8.96 5.29 12.97
N ALA A 67 -9.72 5.85 12.01
CA ALA A 67 -10.96 6.56 12.28
C ALA A 67 -12.04 5.66 12.91
N GLN A 68 -12.19 4.42 12.43
CA GLN A 68 -13.12 3.44 13.00
C GLN A 68 -12.80 3.10 14.47
N ARG A 69 -11.54 3.22 14.88
CA ARG A 69 -11.10 3.04 16.27
C ARG A 69 -11.22 4.31 17.12
N GLY A 70 -11.67 5.42 16.54
CA GLY A 70 -11.77 6.72 17.22
C GLY A 70 -10.44 7.48 17.32
N ALA A 71 -9.41 7.10 16.55
CA ALA A 71 -8.16 7.85 16.49
C ALA A 71 -8.37 9.19 15.77
N ASN A 72 -7.65 10.21 16.22
CA ASN A 72 -7.58 11.52 15.56
C ASN A 72 -6.24 11.76 14.84
N ALA A 73 -5.26 10.89 15.08
CA ALA A 73 -3.95 10.92 14.46
C ALA A 73 -3.36 9.51 14.29
N VAL A 74 -2.51 9.35 13.27
CA VAL A 74 -1.66 8.19 13.03
C VAL A 74 -0.21 8.66 13.04
N LEU A 75 0.60 8.08 13.93
CA LEU A 75 2.00 8.42 14.12
C LEU A 75 2.88 7.25 13.66
N GLY A 76 4.12 7.53 13.28
CA GLY A 76 5.10 6.50 12.91
C GLY A 76 4.73 5.72 11.65
N LEU A 77 4.08 6.35 10.68
CA LEU A 77 3.75 5.69 9.41
C LEU A 77 5.03 5.26 8.65
N CYS A 78 5.06 4.01 8.22
CA CYS A 78 6.12 3.45 7.39
C CYS A 78 5.52 2.72 6.18
N PHE A 79 6.20 2.80 5.03
CA PHE A 79 5.84 2.06 3.82
C PHE A 79 6.91 1.03 3.50
N ASN A 80 6.51 -0.23 3.40
CA ASN A 80 7.38 -1.32 2.97
C ASN A 80 6.93 -1.81 1.58
N GLY A 81 7.82 -1.72 0.60
CA GLY A 81 7.60 -2.30 -0.72
C GLY A 81 8.22 -3.69 -0.79
N LEU A 82 7.42 -4.70 -1.10
CA LEU A 82 7.88 -6.07 -1.31
C LEU A 82 7.57 -6.49 -2.75
N GLN A 83 8.57 -7.01 -3.46
CA GLN A 83 8.35 -7.69 -4.73
C GLN A 83 7.96 -9.14 -4.43
N ILE A 84 6.72 -9.49 -4.77
CA ILE A 84 6.20 -10.85 -4.61
C ILE A 84 6.21 -11.50 -6.00
N TYR A 85 7.05 -12.52 -6.17
CA TYR A 85 7.03 -13.34 -7.37
C TYR A 85 6.03 -14.48 -7.15
N ALA A 86 4.97 -14.53 -7.96
CA ALA A 86 4.11 -15.69 -8.00
C ALA A 86 4.88 -16.82 -8.71
N THR A 87 5.34 -17.82 -7.95
CA THR A 87 5.75 -19.11 -8.51
C THR A 87 4.48 -19.81 -9.03
N LEU A 88 4.25 -19.73 -10.33
CA LEU A 88 3.23 -20.56 -10.98
C LEU A 88 3.61 -22.03 -10.73
N PRO A 89 2.70 -22.88 -10.24
CA PRO A 89 2.96 -24.32 -10.21
C PRO A 89 3.08 -24.78 -11.66
N VAL A 90 4.32 -25.04 -12.09
CA VAL A 90 4.56 -25.73 -13.35
C VAL A 90 4.15 -27.17 -13.13
N THR A 91 2.88 -27.48 -13.42
CA THR A 91 2.46 -28.87 -13.62
C THR A 91 3.11 -29.34 -14.91
N LEU A 92 4.30 -29.96 -14.79
CA LEU A 92 4.89 -30.73 -15.86
C LEU A 92 3.96 -31.93 -16.12
N MET A 93 3.21 -31.88 -17.22
CA MET A 93 2.61 -33.08 -17.84
C MET A 93 3.62 -33.71 -18.80
#